data_AF-A0A2T0SSL1-F1
#
_entry.id   AF-A0A2T0SSL1-F1
#
_cell.length_a   1.000
_cell.length_b   1.000
_cell.length_c   1.000
_cell.angle_alpha   90.00
_cell.angle_beta   90.00
_cell.angle_gamma   90.00
#
_symmetry.space_group_name_H-M   'P 1'
#
loop_
_entity.id
_entity.type
_entity.pdbx_description
1 polymer ?
#
loop_
_entity_poly.entity_id
_entity_poly.type
_entity_poly.pdbx_seq_one_letter_code
_entity_poly.pdbx_strand_id
1 'polypeptide(L)'
;MTDPAEVCDLLGWTGAVVRGMSLLGVSVDVVVRVDHVAHAARRSGPVLDRDVLVTWEWPEAVREPEVVRLVGVVGTGAHWRRALGAAVRLSGFCAAAIVGVDEERCRLECGYAGVGLVVGERVVVAPRPGRVEGARRRTLDRWVEELVYERLIRDGVLEPVATPSARR
;
A
#
# COMPACT_ATOMS: atom_id res chain seq x y z
N MET A 1 3.48 11.15 18.61
CA MET A 1 3.45 10.15 17.52
C MET A 1 2.15 10.39 16.79
N THR A 2 2.19 11.04 15.62
CA THR A 2 0.98 11.41 14.87
C THR A 2 0.26 10.16 14.40
N ASP A 3 -1.07 10.13 14.52
CA ASP A 3 -1.86 8.97 14.09
C ASP A 3 -1.83 8.89 12.55
N PRO A 4 -1.51 7.73 11.93
CA PRO A 4 -1.50 7.62 10.47
C PRO A 4 -2.83 7.99 9.83
N ALA A 5 -3.98 7.85 10.51
CA ALA A 5 -5.26 8.31 9.98
C ALA A 5 -5.28 9.84 9.77
N GLU A 6 -4.82 10.62 10.76
CA GLU A 6 -4.69 12.09 10.63
C GLU A 6 -3.75 12.47 9.48
N VAL A 7 -2.65 11.74 9.32
CA VAL A 7 -1.71 11.94 8.20
C VAL A 7 -2.41 11.70 6.87
N CYS A 8 -3.26 10.68 6.77
CA CYS A 8 -4.03 10.40 5.55
C CYS A 8 -5.00 11.53 5.23
N ASP A 9 -5.71 12.04 6.23
CA ASP A 9 -6.66 13.13 6.07
C ASP A 9 -5.97 14.41 5.58
N LEU A 10 -4.83 14.77 6.17
CA LEU A 10 -4.01 15.91 5.74
C LEU A 10 -3.52 15.78 4.29
N LEU A 11 -3.23 14.56 3.85
CA LEU A 11 -2.79 14.25 2.50
C LEU A 11 -3.96 14.05 1.51
N GLY A 12 -5.21 14.09 1.99
CA GLY A 12 -6.40 13.82 1.19
C GLY A 12 -6.50 12.36 0.71
N TRP A 13 -5.86 11.42 1.41
CA TRP A 13 -5.86 10.00 1.07
C TRP A 13 -7.05 9.29 1.70
N THR A 14 -7.94 8.75 0.86
CA THR A 14 -9.14 8.02 1.31
C THR A 14 -8.94 6.52 1.22
N GLY A 15 -9.16 5.79 2.31
CA GLY A 15 -9.10 4.33 2.35
C GLY A 15 -8.97 3.76 3.77
N ALA A 16 -8.81 2.45 3.86
CA ALA A 16 -8.45 1.76 5.10
C ALA A 16 -6.94 1.90 5.35
N VAL A 17 -6.56 2.14 6.60
CA VAL A 17 -5.17 2.23 7.04
C VAL A 17 -4.74 0.90 7.67
N VAL A 18 -3.73 0.26 7.10
CA VAL A 18 -3.13 -0.96 7.62
C VAL A 18 -1.77 -0.62 8.23
N ARG A 19 -1.66 -0.75 9.55
CA ARG A 19 -0.50 -0.28 10.32
C ARG A 19 0.58 -1.34 10.43
N GLY A 20 1.84 -0.88 10.50
CA GLY A 20 2.99 -1.73 10.82
C GLY A 20 3.19 -2.89 9.84
N MET A 21 2.96 -2.65 8.55
CA MET A 21 3.16 -3.65 7.52
C MET A 21 4.63 -3.72 7.13
N SER A 22 5.14 -4.94 6.95
CA SER A 22 6.45 -5.17 6.33
C SER A 22 6.27 -5.46 4.85
N LEU A 23 6.68 -4.51 4.00
CA LEU A 23 6.66 -4.65 2.55
C LEU A 23 8.07 -4.50 2.00
N LEU A 24 8.53 -5.45 1.18
CA LEU A 24 9.85 -5.42 0.55
C LEU A 24 11.02 -5.15 1.53
N GLY A 25 10.88 -5.64 2.76
CA GLY A 25 11.88 -5.50 3.83
C GLY A 25 11.84 -4.17 4.60
N VAL A 26 10.83 -3.32 4.38
CA VAL A 26 10.67 -2.05 5.10
C VAL A 26 9.33 -1.98 5.82
N SER A 27 9.31 -1.28 6.96
CA SER A 27 8.11 -1.07 7.78
C SER A 27 7.39 0.20 7.37
N VAL A 28 6.10 0.09 7.06
CA VAL A 28 5.25 1.21 6.62
C VAL A 28 3.83 1.06 7.16
N ASP A 29 3.12 2.17 7.26
CA ASP A 29 1.67 2.17 7.32
C ASP A 29 1.14 2.34 5.89
N VAL A 30 0.17 1.51 5.48
CA VAL A 30 -0.32 1.47 4.11
C VAL A 30 -1.76 1.94 4.06
N VAL A 31 -2.08 2.80 3.11
CA VAL A 31 -3.45 3.27 2.86
C VAL A 31 -3.96 2.61 1.60
N VAL A 32 -5.09 1.95 1.71
CA VAL A 32 -5.66 1.18 0.60
C VAL A 32 -7.14 1.41 0.41
N ARG A 33 -7.57 1.37 -0.85
CA ARG A 33 -8.99 1.25 -1.19
C ARG A 33 -9.31 -0.21 -1.41
N VAL A 34 -10.44 -0.62 -0.85
CA VAL A 34 -10.98 -1.97 -1.04
C VAL A 34 -12.12 -1.90 -2.03
N ASP A 35 -12.06 -2.78 -3.02
CA ASP A 35 -13.18 -3.07 -3.91
C ASP A 35 -13.94 -4.28 -3.37
N HIS A 36 -15.07 -4.02 -2.71
CA HIS A 36 -15.91 -5.05 -2.12
C HIS A 36 -16.61 -5.92 -3.18
N VAL A 37 -16.85 -5.40 -4.38
CA VAL A 37 -17.44 -6.17 -5.48
C VAL A 37 -16.41 -7.16 -6.02
N ALA A 38 -15.16 -6.71 -6.19
CA ALA A 38 -14.05 -7.59 -6.55
C ALA A 38 -13.78 -8.64 -5.48
N HIS A 39 -13.86 -8.26 -4.19
CA HIS A 39 -13.76 -9.20 -3.07
C HIS A 39 -14.83 -10.30 -3.13
N ALA A 40 -16.09 -9.92 -3.31
CA ALA A 40 -17.19 -10.88 -3.43
C ALA A 40 -17.06 -11.79 -4.66
N ALA A 41 -16.40 -11.33 -5.72
CA ALA A 41 -16.16 -12.10 -6.95
C ALA A 41 -14.91 -13.01 -6.88
N ARG A 42 -14.12 -12.96 -5.81
CA ARG A 42 -12.95 -13.83 -5.64
C ARG A 42 -13.38 -15.29 -5.53
N ARG A 43 -12.65 -16.16 -6.23
CA ARG A 43 -12.81 -17.63 -6.09
C ARG A 43 -11.92 -18.21 -5.00
N SER A 44 -10.86 -17.50 -4.65
CA SER A 44 -9.89 -17.89 -3.63
C SER A 44 -9.52 -16.71 -2.73
N GLY A 45 -9.05 -17.04 -1.52
CA GLY A 45 -8.41 -16.08 -0.63
C GLY A 45 -7.12 -15.49 -1.22
N PRO A 46 -6.39 -14.69 -0.42
CA PRO A 46 -5.13 -14.08 -0.84
C PRO A 46 -4.13 -15.12 -1.37
N VAL A 47 -3.45 -14.80 -2.46
CA VAL A 47 -2.43 -15.66 -3.09
C VAL A 47 -1.06 -15.02 -2.98
N LEU A 48 -0.18 -15.61 -2.18
CA LEU A 48 1.18 -15.10 -1.94
C LEU A 48 2.27 -15.88 -2.68
N ASP A 49 1.91 -17.00 -3.29
CA ASP A 49 2.82 -17.79 -4.12
C ASP A 49 3.11 -17.04 -5.42
N ARG A 50 4.38 -16.67 -5.58
CA ARG A 50 4.84 -15.89 -6.73
C ARG A 50 4.66 -16.63 -8.05
N ASP A 51 4.88 -17.94 -8.07
CA ASP A 51 4.79 -18.73 -9.31
C ASP A 51 3.33 -18.78 -9.76
N VAL A 52 2.38 -18.91 -8.82
CA VAL A 52 0.95 -18.81 -9.10
C VAL A 52 0.61 -17.41 -9.65
N LEU A 53 1.10 -16.34 -9.03
CA LEU A 53 0.84 -14.98 -9.51
C LEU A 53 1.41 -14.71 -10.90
N VAL A 54 2.57 -15.29 -11.25
CA VAL A 54 3.14 -15.19 -12.60
C VAL A 54 2.19 -15.80 -13.62
N THR A 55 1.51 -16.91 -13.30
CA THR A 55 0.53 -17.50 -14.23
C THR A 55 -0.62 -16.55 -14.55
N TRP A 56 -0.99 -15.64 -13.64
CA TRP A 56 -2.08 -14.67 -13.90
C TRP A 56 -1.70 -13.63 -14.95
N GLU A 57 -0.41 -13.44 -15.24
CA GLU A 57 0.03 -12.57 -16.33
C GLU A 57 -0.17 -13.21 -17.71
N TRP A 58 -0.33 -14.53 -17.79
CA TRP A 58 -0.46 -15.26 -19.05
C TRP A 58 -1.75 -14.86 -19.78
N PRO A 59 -1.74 -14.76 -21.12
CA PRO A 59 -2.94 -14.38 -21.89
C PRO A 59 -4.14 -15.30 -21.67
N GLU A 60 -3.89 -16.59 -21.41
CA GLU A 60 -4.91 -17.62 -21.26
C GLU A 60 -5.43 -17.73 -19.82
N ALA A 61 -4.80 -17.05 -18.86
CA ALA A 61 -5.14 -17.19 -17.46
C ALA A 61 -6.42 -16.44 -17.11
N VAL A 62 -7.31 -17.12 -16.39
CA VAL A 62 -8.45 -16.48 -15.73
C VAL A 62 -7.93 -15.74 -14.50
N ARG A 63 -7.74 -14.43 -14.62
CA ARG A 63 -7.25 -13.58 -13.53
C ARG A 63 -8.26 -13.54 -12.37
N GLU A 64 -7.75 -13.55 -11.15
CA GLU A 64 -8.56 -13.20 -9.99
C GLU A 64 -8.80 -11.67 -9.96
N PRO A 65 -9.99 -11.22 -9.54
CA PRO A 65 -10.28 -9.80 -9.34
C PRO A 65 -9.30 -9.13 -8.37
N GLU A 66 -9.09 -7.83 -8.56
CA GLU A 66 -8.25 -7.02 -7.69
C GLU A 66 -9.07 -6.41 -6.56
N VAL A 67 -8.80 -6.86 -5.34
CA VAL A 67 -9.56 -6.44 -4.17
C VAL A 67 -9.00 -5.16 -3.57
N VAL A 68 -7.70 -4.91 -3.73
CA VAL A 68 -6.98 -3.87 -3.02
C VAL A 68 -6.25 -2.98 -4.01
N ARG A 69 -6.41 -1.66 -3.87
CA ARG A 69 -5.61 -0.65 -4.58
C ARG A 69 -4.84 0.18 -3.57
N LEU A 70 -3.52 0.23 -3.70
CA LEU A 70 -2.68 1.09 -2.87
C LEU A 70 -2.91 2.56 -3.23
N VAL A 71 -3.28 3.36 -2.23
CA VAL A 71 -3.45 4.81 -2.34
C VAL A 71 -2.16 5.52 -1.99
N GLY A 72 -1.58 5.14 -0.85
CA GLY A 72 -0.31 5.67 -0.41
C GLY A 72 0.31 4.88 0.73
N VAL A 73 1.53 5.27 1.10
CA VAL A 73 2.27 4.71 2.22
C VAL A 73 2.86 5.81 3.08
N VAL A 74 2.87 5.57 4.39
CA VAL A 74 3.57 6.41 5.36
C VAL A 74 4.77 5.63 5.88
N GLY A 75 5.98 6.14 5.60
CA GLY A 75 7.21 5.56 6.09
C GLY A 75 7.30 5.64 7.61
N THR A 76 7.69 4.53 8.26
CA THR A 76 7.84 4.47 9.72
C THR A 76 9.31 4.32 10.14
N GLY A 77 9.67 4.90 11.28
CA GLY A 77 11.02 4.75 11.85
C GLY A 77 11.33 5.75 12.94
N ALA A 78 12.33 5.44 13.78
CA ALA A 78 12.77 6.31 14.87
C ALA A 78 13.39 7.64 14.38
N HIS A 79 13.89 7.67 13.13
CA HIS A 79 14.47 8.84 12.51
C HIS A 79 13.84 9.07 11.14
N TRP A 80 13.63 10.34 10.78
CA TRP A 80 12.98 10.72 9.53
C TRP A 80 13.69 10.14 8.29
N ARG A 81 15.02 9.99 8.31
CA ARG A 81 15.76 9.35 7.20
C ARG A 81 15.43 7.87 7.02
N ARG A 82 15.18 7.15 8.12
CA ARG A 82 14.77 5.75 8.07
C ARG A 82 13.35 5.63 7.51
N ALA A 83 12.45 6.50 7.99
CA ALA A 83 11.10 6.61 7.44
C ALA A 83 11.13 6.96 5.94
N LEU A 84 11.98 7.91 5.53
CA LEU A 84 12.15 8.30 4.13
C LEU A 84 12.65 7.13 3.28
N GLY A 85 13.67 6.42 3.74
CA GLY A 85 14.19 5.23 3.04
C GLY A 85 13.12 4.15 2.86
N ALA A 86 12.24 3.95 3.86
CA ALA A 86 11.11 3.04 3.76
C ALA A 86 10.08 3.52 2.72
N ALA A 87 9.69 4.80 2.79
CA ALA A 87 8.72 5.42 1.87
C ALA A 87 9.21 5.39 0.41
N VAL A 88 10.48 5.74 0.16
CA VAL A 88 11.10 5.75 -1.18
C VAL A 88 11.04 4.38 -1.83
N ARG A 89 11.27 3.31 -1.07
CA ARG A 89 11.26 1.93 -1.59
C ARG A 89 9.90 1.52 -2.17
N LEU A 90 8.82 2.19 -1.75
CA LEU A 90 7.46 1.91 -2.20
C LEU A 90 6.87 2.98 -3.12
N SER A 91 7.62 4.05 -3.43
CA SER A 91 7.18 5.15 -4.32
C SER A 91 6.82 4.70 -5.74
N GLY A 92 7.28 3.52 -6.18
CA GLY A 92 6.91 2.92 -7.46
C GLY A 92 5.51 2.28 -7.50
N PHE A 93 4.88 2.06 -6.35
CA PHE A 93 3.56 1.43 -6.23
C PHE A 93 2.44 2.45 -6.02
N CYS A 94 2.69 3.47 -5.19
CA CYS A 94 1.69 4.45 -4.78
C CYS A 94 2.35 5.75 -4.29
N ALA A 95 1.56 6.73 -3.86
CA ALA A 95 2.09 7.95 -3.28
C ALA A 95 2.78 7.64 -1.94
N ALA A 96 3.81 8.39 -1.56
CA ALA A 96 4.61 8.08 -0.38
C ALA A 96 4.80 9.34 0.47
N ALA A 97 4.71 9.19 1.79
CA ALA A 97 4.90 10.29 2.75
C ALA A 97 5.63 9.82 4.02
N ILE A 98 6.10 10.76 4.83
CA ILE A 98 6.63 10.53 6.17
C ILE A 98 6.10 11.58 7.14
N VAL A 99 6.09 11.22 8.43
CA VAL A 99 6.03 12.19 9.52
C VAL A 99 7.48 12.52 9.92
N GLY A 100 7.84 13.79 9.91
CA GLY A 100 9.22 14.21 10.13
C GLY A 100 9.35 15.52 10.89
N VAL A 101 10.47 16.20 10.64
CA VAL A 101 10.81 17.49 11.26
C VAL A 101 10.93 18.56 10.19
N ASP A 102 10.56 19.79 10.51
CA ASP A 102 10.64 20.91 9.57
C ASP A 102 12.04 21.52 9.51
N GLU A 103 13.03 20.70 9.12
CA GLU A 103 14.39 21.16 8.84
C GLU A 103 14.66 21.18 7.34
N GLU A 104 15.52 22.10 6.88
CA GLU A 104 15.83 22.29 5.47
C GLU A 104 16.24 20.99 4.77
N ARG A 105 17.13 20.22 5.40
CA ARG A 105 17.61 18.96 4.84
C ARG A 105 16.52 17.91 4.68
N CYS A 106 15.59 17.83 5.63
CA CYS A 106 14.46 16.90 5.55
C CYS A 106 13.51 17.32 4.40
N ARG A 107 13.19 18.61 4.29
CA ARG A 107 12.39 19.15 3.17
C ARG A 107 13.01 18.85 1.81
N LEU A 108 14.31 19.14 1.65
CA LEU A 108 15.02 18.92 0.39
C LEU A 108 15.07 17.43 0.01
N GLU A 109 15.46 16.56 0.95
CA GLU A 109 15.53 15.11 0.67
C GLU A 109 14.13 14.53 0.34
N CYS A 110 13.08 14.97 1.03
CA CYS A 110 11.69 14.59 0.71
C CYS A 110 11.28 15.10 -0.69
N GLY A 111 11.56 16.37 -1.00
CA GLY A 111 11.23 16.98 -2.29
C GLY A 111 11.94 16.31 -3.47
N TYR A 112 13.24 16.01 -3.34
CA TYR A 112 14.00 15.28 -4.38
C TYR A 112 13.48 13.87 -4.59
N ALA A 113 13.10 13.20 -3.50
CA ALA A 113 12.53 11.86 -3.54
C ALA A 113 11.07 11.82 -4.03
N GLY A 114 10.38 12.97 -4.08
CA GLY A 114 8.94 13.03 -4.37
C GLY A 114 8.07 12.48 -3.24
N VAL A 115 8.61 12.43 -2.02
CA VAL A 115 7.93 11.92 -0.81
C VAL A 115 7.35 13.11 -0.05
N GLY A 116 6.10 12.97 0.41
CA GLY A 116 5.44 13.99 1.20
C GLY A 116 6.03 14.09 2.61
N LEU A 117 6.09 15.31 3.15
CA LEU A 117 6.55 15.56 4.51
C LEU A 117 5.41 16.19 5.31
N VAL A 118 4.97 15.49 6.35
CA VAL A 118 4.00 15.99 7.33
C VAL A 118 4.72 16.33 8.63
N VAL A 119 4.46 17.50 9.17
CA VAL A 119 5.04 17.98 10.44
C VAL A 119 3.92 18.59 11.27
N GLY A 120 3.54 17.94 12.37
CA GLY A 120 2.32 18.31 13.10
C GLY A 120 1.10 18.15 12.20
N GLU A 121 0.25 19.18 12.14
CA GLU A 121 -1.00 19.20 11.34
C GLU A 121 -0.85 19.82 9.95
N ARG A 122 0.37 19.87 9.41
CA ARG A 122 0.62 20.52 8.13
C ARG A 122 1.45 19.67 7.18
N VAL A 123 1.08 19.75 5.91
CA VAL A 123 1.84 19.21 4.79
C VAL A 123 2.88 20.25 4.39
N VAL A 124 4.16 19.95 4.65
CA VAL A 124 5.29 20.83 4.35
C VAL A 124 5.82 20.58 2.94
N VAL A 125 5.80 19.32 2.51
CA VAL A 125 6.13 18.90 1.15
C VAL A 125 4.99 18.03 0.66
N ALA A 126 4.38 18.38 -0.47
CA ALA A 126 3.34 17.56 -1.07
C ALA A 126 3.95 16.30 -1.70
N PRO A 127 3.35 15.11 -1.49
CA PRO A 127 3.82 13.90 -2.15
C PRO A 127 3.54 13.98 -3.65
N ARG A 128 4.37 13.33 -4.46
CA ARG A 128 4.00 13.10 -5.86
C ARG A 128 2.80 12.14 -5.92
N PRO A 129 1.91 12.32 -6.92
CA PRO A 129 0.94 11.28 -7.22
C PRO A 129 1.71 9.97 -7.50
N GLY A 130 1.18 8.87 -6.99
CA GLY A 130 1.78 7.56 -7.13
C GLY A 130 1.78 7.06 -8.58
N ARG A 131 1.76 5.73 -8.73
CA ARG A 131 1.72 5.07 -10.04
C ARG A 131 0.63 5.64 -10.96
N VAL A 132 1.00 5.84 -12.23
CA VAL A 132 0.08 6.20 -13.32
C VAL A 132 -0.90 5.05 -13.59
N GLU A 133 -2.18 5.38 -13.73
CA GLU A 133 -3.22 4.42 -14.07
C GLU A 133 -2.92 3.72 -15.40
N GLY A 134 -3.00 2.39 -15.42
CA GLY A 134 -2.68 1.57 -16.60
C GLY A 134 -1.20 1.22 -16.79
N ALA A 135 -0.29 1.71 -15.94
CA ALA A 135 1.08 1.18 -15.91
C ALA A 135 1.03 -0.34 -15.64
N ARG A 136 1.60 -1.12 -16.57
CA ARG A 136 1.48 -2.59 -16.64
C ARG A 136 1.64 -3.24 -15.27
N ARG A 137 0.61 -3.96 -14.82
CA ARG A 137 0.60 -4.69 -13.56
C ARG A 137 1.57 -5.86 -13.65
N ARG A 138 2.68 -5.77 -12.91
CA ARG A 138 3.66 -6.86 -12.80
C ARG A 138 3.30 -7.72 -11.58
N THR A 139 3.85 -8.92 -11.57
CA THR A 139 3.70 -9.93 -10.53
C THR A 139 4.04 -9.33 -9.17
N LEU A 140 5.02 -8.44 -9.11
CA LEU A 140 5.43 -7.77 -7.89
C LEU A 140 4.35 -6.83 -7.33
N ASP A 141 3.67 -6.08 -8.19
CA ASP A 141 2.58 -5.18 -7.77
C ASP A 141 1.42 -6.00 -7.24
N ARG A 142 1.08 -7.06 -8.00
CA ARG A 142 0.03 -7.99 -7.61
C ARG A 142 0.34 -8.67 -6.29
N TRP A 143 1.59 -9.09 -6.10
CA TRP A 143 2.04 -9.71 -4.86
C TRP A 143 1.96 -8.75 -3.66
N VAL A 144 2.33 -7.48 -3.84
CA VAL A 144 2.17 -6.46 -2.79
C VAL A 144 0.70 -6.26 -2.46
N GLU A 145 -0.19 -6.18 -3.45
CA GLU A 145 -1.64 -6.08 -3.22
C GLU A 145 -2.20 -7.30 -2.46
N GLU A 146 -1.77 -8.51 -2.82
CA GLU A 146 -2.21 -9.74 -2.15
C GLU A 146 -1.67 -9.84 -0.71
N LEU A 147 -0.46 -9.33 -0.43
CA LEU A 147 0.04 -9.18 0.94
C LEU A 147 -0.82 -8.23 1.78
N VAL A 148 -1.22 -7.09 1.20
CA VAL A 148 -2.14 -6.18 1.90
C VAL A 148 -3.50 -6.83 2.09
N TYR A 149 -3.99 -7.54 1.07
CA TYR A 149 -5.27 -8.23 1.13
C TYR A 149 -5.30 -9.30 2.22
N GLU A 150 -4.24 -10.11 2.33
CA GLU A 150 -4.06 -11.06 3.43
C GLU A 150 -4.12 -10.36 4.78
N ARG A 151 -3.43 -9.22 4.90
CA ARG A 151 -3.42 -8.47 6.15
C ARG A 151 -4.80 -7.91 6.51
N LEU A 152 -5.56 -7.40 5.54
CA LEU A 152 -6.91 -6.91 5.76
C LEU A 152 -7.85 -8.01 6.28
N ILE A 153 -7.74 -9.24 5.74
CA ILE A 153 -8.50 -10.38 6.25
C ILE A 153 -8.04 -10.74 7.66
N ARG A 154 -6.73 -10.82 7.89
CA ARG A 154 -6.16 -11.18 9.20
C ARG A 154 -6.57 -10.19 10.30
N ASP A 155 -6.61 -8.91 9.97
CA ASP A 155 -6.98 -7.84 10.89
C ASP A 155 -8.52 -7.72 11.05
N GLY A 156 -9.31 -8.54 10.36
CA GLY A 156 -10.78 -8.54 10.42
C GLY A 156 -11.45 -7.36 9.70
N VAL A 157 -10.72 -6.65 8.85
CA VAL A 157 -11.26 -5.57 8.02
C VAL A 157 -12.07 -6.14 6.85
N LEU A 158 -11.67 -7.33 6.37
CA LEU A 158 -12.43 -8.09 5.38
C LEU A 158 -12.71 -9.50 5.89
N GLU A 159 -13.87 -10.01 5.52
CA GLU A 159 -14.21 -11.39 5.80
C GLU A 159 -13.38 -12.35 4.93
N PRO A 160 -13.06 -13.56 5.41
CA PRO A 160 -12.43 -14.57 4.58
C PRO A 160 -13.33 -14.96 3.40
N VAL A 161 -12.73 -15.13 2.21
CA VAL A 161 -13.45 -15.70 1.06
C VAL A 161 -13.90 -17.11 1.42
N ALA A 162 -15.20 -17.37 1.32
CA ALA A 162 -15.75 -18.69 1.60
C ALA A 162 -15.16 -19.71 0.62
N THR A 163 -14.39 -20.66 1.13
CA THR A 163 -13.93 -21.79 0.32
C THR A 163 -15.16 -22.56 -0.16
N PRO A 164 -15.36 -22.78 -1.46
CA PRO A 164 -16.45 -23.64 -1.90
C PRO A 164 -16.25 -25.01 -1.26
N SER A 165 -17.19 -25.41 -0.40
CA SER A 165 -17.18 -26.73 0.21
C SER A 165 -17.08 -27.75 -0.91
N ALA A 166 -16.04 -28.58 -0.90
CA ALA A 166 -15.91 -29.70 -1.83
C ALA A 166 -17.19 -30.54 -1.73
N ARG A 167 -18.08 -30.41 -2.72
CA ARG A 167 -19.22 -31.32 -2.86
C ARG A 167 -18.60 -32.69 -3.16
N ARG A 168 -18.72 -33.61 -2.20
CA ARG A 168 -18.45 -35.03 -2.39
C ARG A 168 -19.51 -35.65 -3.27
#